data_AF-A0A2R7NZ29-F1
#
_entry.id   AF-A0A2R7NZ29-F1
#
_cell.length_a   1.000
_cell.length_b   1.000
_cell.length_c   1.000
_cell.angle_alpha   90.00
_cell.angle_beta   90.00
_cell.angle_gamma   90.00
#
_symmetry.space_group_name_H-M   'P 1'
#
loop_
_entity.id
_entity.type
_entity.pdbx_description
1 polymer ?
#
loop_
_entity_poly.entity_id
_entity_poly.type
_entity_poly.pdbx_seq_one_letter_code
_entity_poly.pdbx_strand_id
1 'polypeptide(L)'
;MKKYDKYKDSGIEWIGEIPSHWEVKPLKRLAKIGNGQDHKNVWDENGKYPIIGTGGVFGKANNFLHKGPSVILGRKGTIDKPQFVEFPFWSVDTAYY
;
A
#
# COMPACT_ATOMS: atom_id res chain seq x y z
N MET A 1 -2.46 -16.28 19.67
CA MET A 1 -3.15 -14.97 19.56
C MET A 1 -4.10 -14.81 20.73
N LYS A 2 -4.16 -13.62 21.35
CA LYS A 2 -5.19 -13.33 22.37
C LYS A 2 -6.56 -13.24 21.68
N LYS A 3 -7.57 -13.89 22.25
CA LYS A 3 -8.97 -13.75 21.82
C LYS A 3 -9.57 -12.48 22.45
N TYR A 4 -10.53 -11.88 21.78
CA TYR A 4 -11.29 -10.76 22.32
C TYR A 4 -12.46 -11.25 23.16
N ASP A 5 -12.93 -10.45 24.11
CA ASP A 5 -14.00 -10.86 25.05
C ASP A 5 -15.34 -11.12 24.38
N LYS A 6 -15.64 -10.39 23.29
CA LYS A 6 -16.91 -10.48 22.54
C LYS A 6 -16.70 -10.24 21.05
N TYR A 7 -17.55 -10.88 20.25
CA TYR A 7 -17.60 -10.76 18.80
C TYR A 7 -19.00 -10.32 18.34
N LYS A 8 -19.09 -9.83 17.10
CA LYS A 8 -20.34 -9.50 16.41
C LYS A 8 -20.20 -9.85 14.93
N ASP A 9 -21.32 -10.11 14.26
CA ASP A 9 -21.33 -10.25 12.81
C ASP A 9 -20.89 -8.95 12.12
N SER A 10 -20.01 -9.04 11.13
CA SER A 10 -19.52 -7.87 10.39
C SER A 10 -20.50 -7.34 9.35
N GLY A 11 -21.53 -8.10 8.99
CA GLY A 11 -22.39 -7.86 7.84
C GLY A 11 -21.74 -8.15 6.49
N ILE A 12 -20.53 -8.74 6.47
CA ILE A 12 -19.75 -9.04 5.27
C ILE A 12 -19.37 -10.52 5.27
N GLU A 13 -19.95 -11.27 4.33
CA GLU A 13 -19.87 -12.75 4.27
C GLU A 13 -18.44 -13.29 4.36
N TRP A 14 -17.50 -12.74 3.60
CA TRP A 14 -16.12 -13.24 3.56
C TRP A 14 -15.28 -12.87 4.80
N ILE A 15 -15.75 -11.94 5.65
CA ILE A 15 -15.09 -11.55 6.90
C ILE A 15 -15.64 -12.38 8.07
N GLY A 16 -16.97 -12.57 8.13
CA GLY A 16 -17.63 -13.25 9.24
C GLY A 16 -17.65 -12.41 10.53
N GLU A 17 -17.30 -13.03 11.66
CA GLU A 17 -17.33 -12.37 12.97
C GLU A 17 -16.09 -11.49 13.23
N ILE A 18 -16.33 -10.30 13.79
CA ILE A 18 -15.31 -9.33 14.18
C ILE A 18 -15.45 -8.98 15.67
N PRO A 19 -14.40 -8.45 16.33
CA PRO A 19 -14.51 -8.03 17.73
C PRO A 19 -15.63 -7.00 17.90
N SER A 20 -16.44 -7.11 18.96
CA SER A 20 -17.66 -6.28 19.08
C SER A 20 -17.39 -4.77 19.08
N HIS A 21 -16.19 -4.35 19.53
CA HIS A 21 -15.76 -2.95 19.57
C HIS A 21 -15.18 -2.42 18.24
N TRP A 22 -15.01 -3.27 17.22
CA TRP A 22 -14.51 -2.83 15.90
C TRP A 22 -15.64 -2.21 15.08
N GLU A 23 -15.27 -1.29 14.18
CA GLU A 23 -16.19 -0.61 13.27
C GLU A 23 -15.76 -0.84 11.82
N VAL A 24 -16.70 -1.19 10.96
CA VAL A 24 -16.47 -1.28 9.50
C VAL A 24 -16.56 0.13 8.92
N LYS A 25 -15.49 0.61 8.28
CA LYS A 25 -15.43 1.95 7.67
C LYS A 25 -14.89 1.89 6.24
N PRO A 26 -15.34 2.79 5.35
CA PRO A 26 -14.75 2.96 4.03
C PRO A 26 -13.27 3.38 4.13
N LEU A 27 -12.38 2.72 3.37
CA LEU A 27 -10.94 2.98 3.41
C LEU A 27 -10.57 4.45 3.15
N LYS A 28 -11.31 5.14 2.27
CA LYS A 28 -11.12 6.57 1.98
C LYS A 28 -11.25 7.50 3.19
N ARG A 29 -11.84 7.03 4.30
CA ARG A 29 -11.95 7.78 5.56
C ARG A 29 -10.76 7.53 6.51
N LEU A 30 -9.96 6.51 6.25
CA LEU A 30 -8.86 6.06 7.10
C LEU A 30 -7.49 6.26 6.45
N ALA A 31 -7.42 6.24 5.12
CA ALA A 31 -6.19 6.36 4.37
C ALA A 31 -6.31 7.40 3.24
N LYS A 32 -5.18 8.06 2.94
CA LYS A 32 -5.01 8.84 1.71
C LYS A 32 -4.49 7.88 0.63
N ILE A 33 -5.04 7.97 -0.57
CA ILE A 33 -4.62 7.12 -1.69
C ILE A 33 -3.76 7.96 -2.63
N GLY A 34 -2.48 7.61 -2.77
CA GLY A 34 -1.55 8.19 -3.71
C GLY A 34 -1.57 7.47 -5.06
N ASN A 35 -1.37 8.21 -6.14
CA ASN A 35 -1.15 7.66 -7.48
C ASN A 35 0.36 7.69 -7.77
N GLY A 36 0.91 6.59 -8.28
CA GLY A 36 2.27 6.60 -8.81
C GLY A 36 2.42 7.44 -10.09
N GLN A 37 3.67 7.67 -10.50
CA GLN A 37 4.03 8.53 -11.63
C GLN A 37 5.10 7.89 -12.53
N ASP A 38 5.26 8.37 -13.77
CA ASP A 38 6.33 7.91 -14.67
C ASP A 38 7.70 8.07 -13.99
N HIS A 39 8.57 7.08 -14.14
CA HIS A 39 9.88 7.01 -13.50
C HIS A 39 11.04 7.40 -14.42
N LYS A 40 10.81 7.59 -15.73
CA LYS A 40 11.88 7.82 -16.71
C LYS A 40 12.81 8.97 -16.34
N ASN A 41 12.25 10.05 -15.78
CA ASN A 41 13.00 11.27 -15.43
C ASN A 41 13.71 11.21 -14.07
N VAL A 42 13.40 10.21 -13.24
CA VAL A 42 14.01 10.06 -11.92
C VAL A 42 14.95 8.87 -11.85
N TRP A 43 14.92 7.97 -12.83
CA TRP A 43 15.76 6.77 -12.88
C TRP A 43 17.25 7.11 -12.86
N ASP A 44 17.98 6.47 -11.95
CA ASP A 44 19.43 6.59 -11.81
C ASP A 44 19.97 5.29 -11.19
N GLU A 45 20.94 4.65 -11.84
CA GLU A 45 21.59 3.43 -11.32
C GLU A 45 22.24 3.63 -9.94
N ASN A 46 22.67 4.87 -9.67
CA ASN A 46 23.25 5.32 -8.40
C ASN A 46 22.24 6.04 -7.51
N GLY A 47 20.96 6.04 -7.88
CA GLY A 47 19.87 6.68 -7.14
C GLY A 47 19.74 6.16 -5.70
N LYS A 48 19.29 7.03 -4.80
CA LYS A 48 19.16 6.71 -3.37
C LYS A 48 17.84 6.03 -3.02
N TYR A 49 16.79 6.26 -3.79
CA TYR A 49 15.43 5.85 -3.44
C TYR A 49 14.95 4.70 -4.34
N PRO A 50 14.26 3.69 -3.81
CA PRO A 50 13.73 2.61 -4.63
C PRO A 50 12.58 3.09 -5.52
N ILE A 51 12.58 2.61 -6.76
CA ILE A 51 11.43 2.68 -7.66
C ILE A 51 10.62 1.39 -7.47
N ILE A 52 9.35 1.55 -7.10
CA ILE A 52 8.45 0.45 -6.75
C ILE A 52 7.26 0.43 -7.71
N GLY A 53 7.02 -0.72 -8.32
CA GLY A 53 5.82 -0.99 -9.11
C GLY A 53 5.02 -2.16 -8.54
N THR A 54 4.07 -2.67 -9.30
CA THR A 54 3.20 -3.79 -8.90
C THR A 54 3.98 -5.04 -8.46
N GLY A 55 5.15 -5.30 -9.06
CA GLY A 55 6.02 -6.44 -8.73
C GLY A 55 7.03 -6.18 -7.62
N GLY A 56 7.01 -4.98 -7.01
CA GLY A 56 7.99 -4.53 -6.03
C GLY A 56 9.09 -3.66 -6.63
N VAL A 57 10.23 -3.63 -5.94
CA VAL A 57 11.38 -2.78 -6.31
C VAL A 57 11.99 -3.30 -7.61
N PHE A 58 12.19 -2.42 -8.59
CA PHE A 58 12.81 -2.78 -9.87
C PHE A 58 13.86 -1.77 -10.36
N GLY A 59 14.08 -0.70 -9.62
CA GLY A 59 15.03 0.34 -10.00
C GLY A 59 15.33 1.28 -8.85
N LYS A 60 16.14 2.29 -9.15
CA LYS A 60 16.54 3.34 -8.22
C LYS A 60 16.29 4.71 -8.84
N ALA A 61 15.99 5.68 -7.98
CA ALA A 61 15.69 7.04 -8.33
C ALA A 61 16.54 8.03 -7.53
N ASN A 62 16.89 9.15 -8.15
CA ASN A 62 17.57 10.26 -7.49
C ASN A 62 16.62 11.11 -6.61
N ASN A 63 15.31 11.00 -6.81
CA ASN A 63 14.26 11.66 -6.02
C ASN A 63 13.18 10.65 -5.56
N PHE A 64 12.31 11.05 -4.63
CA PHE A 64 11.20 10.24 -4.15
C PHE A 64 9.86 10.95 -4.35
N LEU A 65 8.80 10.16 -4.49
CA LEU A 65 7.43 10.65 -4.66
C LEU A 65 6.73 10.82 -3.31
N HIS A 66 7.01 9.92 -2.37
CA HIS A 66 6.42 9.95 -1.03
C HIS A 66 7.39 9.45 0.03
N LYS A 67 7.14 9.88 1.27
CA LYS A 67 7.86 9.46 2.46
C LYS A 67 6.88 9.24 3.61
N GLY A 68 6.88 8.03 4.15
CA GLY A 68 6.07 7.63 5.29
C GLY A 68 5.67 6.15 5.18
N PRO A 69 5.04 5.58 6.23
CA PRO A 69 4.42 4.28 6.14
C PRO A 69 3.37 4.25 5.03
N SER A 70 3.50 3.32 4.10
CA SER A 70 2.60 3.21 2.95
C SER A 70 2.40 1.75 2.55
N VAL A 71 1.25 1.47 1.94
CA VAL A 71 0.93 0.16 1.38
C VAL A 71 0.90 0.31 -0.13
N ILE A 72 1.90 -0.25 -0.79
CA ILE A 72 1.98 -0.29 -2.24
C ILE A 72 1.00 -1.36 -2.74
N LEU A 73 0.03 -0.93 -3.53
CA LEU A 73 -1.01 -1.78 -4.08
C LEU A 73 -0.96 -1.75 -5.62
N GLY A 74 -0.76 -2.91 -6.23
CA GLY A 74 -0.75 -3.05 -7.67
C GLY A 74 -2.07 -2.68 -8.34
N ARG A 75 -2.03 -1.92 -9.44
CA ARG A 75 -3.23 -1.58 -10.26
C ARG A 75 -3.50 -2.58 -11.38
N LYS A 76 -2.49 -3.34 -11.79
CA LYS A 76 -2.57 -4.35 -12.86
C LYS A 76 -1.68 -5.53 -12.52
N GLY A 77 -2.21 -6.75 -12.61
CA GLY A 77 -1.47 -7.97 -12.26
C GLY A 77 -1.59 -8.30 -10.77
N THR A 78 -0.50 -8.19 -10.01
CA THR A 78 -0.34 -8.58 -8.59
C THR A 78 -1.08 -7.66 -7.61
N ILE A 79 -2.39 -7.48 -7.81
CA ILE A 79 -3.28 -6.72 -6.91
C ILE A 79 -3.45 -7.39 -5.54
N ASP A 80 -3.19 -8.69 -5.48
CA ASP A 80 -3.33 -9.57 -4.32
C ASP A 80 -2.07 -9.63 -3.43
N LYS A 81 -1.01 -8.91 -3.81
CA LYS A 81 0.29 -8.90 -3.10
C LYS A 81 0.69 -7.49 -2.68
N PRO A 82 -0.04 -6.86 -1.74
CA PRO A 82 0.32 -5.54 -1.23
C PRO A 82 1.69 -5.58 -0.53
N GLN A 83 2.46 -4.50 -0.65
CA GLN A 83 3.77 -4.37 -0.01
C GLN A 83 3.76 -3.21 0.96
N PHE A 84 4.17 -3.44 2.20
CA PHE A 84 4.31 -2.38 3.19
C PHE A 84 5.74 -1.80 3.16
N VAL A 85 5.85 -0.47 3.14
CA VAL A 85 7.12 0.25 3.12
C VAL A 85 7.09 1.42 4.11
N GLU A 86 8.25 1.74 4.69
CA GLU A 86 8.39 2.82 5.68
C GLU A 86 9.55 3.79 5.38
N PHE A 87 10.15 3.67 4.20
CA PHE A 87 11.25 4.51 3.71
C PHE A 87 10.76 5.43 2.58
N PRO A 88 11.50 6.50 2.19
CA PRO A 88 11.15 7.28 1.01
C PRO A 88 11.23 6.44 -0.27
N PHE A 89 10.24 6.55 -1.15
CA PHE A 89 10.15 5.74 -2.37
C PHE A 89 9.57 6.53 -3.56
N TRP A 90 9.82 6.04 -4.77
CA TRP A 90 9.11 6.45 -5.98
C TRP A 90 8.16 5.34 -6.43
N SER A 91 6.85 5.57 -6.33
CA SER A 91 5.87 4.61 -6.87
C SER A 91 5.57 4.93 -8.33
N VAL A 92 5.47 3.91 -9.17
CA VAL A 92 5.09 4.09 -10.58
C VAL A 92 3.60 4.01 -10.81
N ASP A 93 3.14 4.57 -11.93
CA ASP A 93 1.73 4.68 -12.36
C ASP A 93 0.95 3.35 -12.36
N THR A 94 1.66 2.22 -12.41
CA THR A 94 1.10 0.87 -12.26
C THR A 94 0.73 0.48 -10.82
N ALA A 95 0.99 1.33 -9.81
CA ALA A 95 0.67 1.09 -8.40
C ALA A 95 0.05 2.32 -7.71
N TYR A 96 -0.75 2.06 -6.67
CA TYR A 96 -1.14 3.01 -5.64
C TYR A 96 -0.22 2.88 -4.42
N TYR A 97 -0.16 3.93 -3.59
CA TYR A 97 0.54 3.91 -2.31
C TYR A 97 -0.25 4.64 -1.22
#